data_AF-A0A915BR48-F1
#
_entry.id   AF-A0A915BR48-F1
#
_cell.length_a   1.000
_cell.length_b   1.000
_cell.length_c   1.000
_cell.angle_alpha   90.00
_cell.angle_beta   90.00
_cell.angle_gamma   90.00
#
_symmetry.space_group_name_H-M   'P 1'
#
loop_
_entity.id
_entity.type
_entity.pdbx_description
1 polymer ?
#
loop_
_entity_poly.entity_id
_entity_poly.type
_entity_poly.pdbx_seq_one_letter_code
_entity_poly.pdbx_strand_id
1 'polypeptide(L)'
;QKIISPQLFDIYKKLLHYRSTLQQLKQALEKNYEEYHWNDANFCKAYLSLYAAYREMRTLAKRDVRGRIDPKDKTWKEFDEIHAFER
;
A
#
# COMPACT_ATOMS: atom_id res chain seq x y z
N GLN A 1 7.25 25.79 13.16
CA GLN A 1 6.42 24.78 12.49
C GLN A 1 6.64 24.92 10.98
N LYS A 2 7.17 23.88 10.30
CA LYS A 2 7.27 23.91 8.84
C LYS A 2 5.85 23.68 8.30
N ILE A 3 5.21 24.75 7.83
CA ILE A 3 3.92 24.65 7.15
C ILE A 3 4.22 24.13 5.74
N ILE A 4 4.32 22.81 5.59
CA ILE A 4 4.19 22.22 4.26
C ILE A 4 2.73 22.47 3.88
N SER A 5 2.50 23.21 2.79
CA SER A 5 1.12 23.43 2.35
C SER A 5 0.49 22.06 2.02
N PRO A 6 -0.78 21.81 2.37
CA PRO A 6 -1.45 20.55 2.05
C PRO A 6 -1.32 20.17 0.56
N GLN A 7 -1.41 21.17 -0.32
CA GLN A 7 -1.22 21.00 -1.76
C GLN A 7 0.19 20.50 -2.14
N LEU A 8 1.24 21.06 -1.53
CA LEU A 8 2.61 20.62 -1.76
C LEU A 8 2.81 19.18 -1.30
N PHE A 9 2.22 18.79 -0.18
CA PHE A 9 2.32 17.43 0.33
C PHE A 9 1.64 16.39 -0.59
N ASP A 10 0.49 16.73 -1.15
CA ASP A 10 -0.16 15.87 -2.14
C ASP A 10 0.64 15.78 -3.44
N ILE A 11 1.31 16.88 -3.85
CA ILE A 11 2.27 16.87 -4.96
C ILE A 11 3.46 15.96 -4.63
N TYR A 12 4.01 16.02 -3.41
CA TYR A 12 5.09 15.13 -2.98
C TYR A 12 4.69 13.66 -3.04
N LYS A 13 3.49 13.29 -2.58
CA LYS A 13 3.01 11.90 -2.70
C LYS A 13 2.94 11.43 -4.16
N LYS A 14 2.55 12.32 -5.07
CA LYS A 14 2.53 12.03 -6.51
C LYS A 14 3.95 11.87 -7.07
N LEU A 15 4.87 12.77 -6.73
CA LEU A 15 6.27 12.72 -7.15
C LEU A 15 7.01 11.48 -6.61
N LEU A 16 6.69 11.07 -5.39
CA LEU A 16 7.21 9.84 -4.78
C LEU A 16 6.46 8.58 -5.24
N HIS A 17 5.59 8.70 -6.25
CA HIS A 17 4.91 7.60 -6.91
C HIS A 17 4.10 6.68 -5.98
N TYR A 18 3.54 7.22 -4.88
CA TYR A 18 2.87 6.40 -3.87
C TYR A 18 1.81 5.46 -4.44
N ARG A 19 1.01 5.97 -5.39
CA ARG A 19 -0.04 5.18 -6.05
C ARG A 19 0.53 4.07 -6.93
N SER A 20 1.62 4.32 -7.65
CA SER A 20 2.26 3.30 -8.49
C SER A 20 2.90 2.21 -7.63
N THR A 21 3.61 2.58 -6.57
CA THR A 21 4.22 1.61 -5.66
C THR A 21 3.15 0.77 -4.97
N LEU A 22 2.07 1.37 -4.46
CA LEU A 22 0.96 0.62 -3.87
C LEU A 22 0.31 -0.34 -4.87
N GLN A 23 0.16 0.08 -6.14
CA GLN A 23 -0.35 -0.77 -7.20
C GLN A 23 0.54 -1.98 -7.45
N GLN A 24 1.87 -1.78 -7.52
CA GLN A 24 2.83 -2.87 -7.73
C GLN A 24 2.82 -3.86 -6.55
N LEU A 25 2.80 -3.35 -5.32
CA LEU A 25 2.71 -4.17 -4.11
C LEU A 25 1.41 -4.98 -4.08
N LYS A 26 0.27 -4.33 -4.37
CA LYS A 26 -1.04 -5.00 -4.46
C LYS A 26 -1.01 -6.10 -5.52
N GLN A 27 -0.54 -5.82 -6.74
CA GLN A 27 -0.43 -6.81 -7.81
C GLN A 27 0.45 -8.02 -7.42
N ALA A 28 1.56 -7.77 -6.72
CA ALA A 28 2.42 -8.84 -6.24
C ALA A 28 1.76 -9.69 -5.13
N LEU A 29 0.91 -9.09 -4.29
CA LEU A 29 0.16 -9.79 -3.25
C LEU A 29 -1.04 -10.57 -3.80
N GLU A 30 -1.68 -10.06 -4.85
CA GLU A 30 -2.83 -10.68 -5.54
C GLU A 30 -2.40 -11.68 -6.63
N LYS A 31 -1.09 -11.86 -6.85
CA LYS A 31 -0.60 -12.83 -7.83
C LYS A 31 -1.03 -14.24 -7.43
N ASN A 32 -1.50 -15.00 -8.41
CA ASN A 32 -1.89 -16.40 -8.22
C ASN A 32 -0.64 -17.29 -8.12
N TYR A 33 -0.06 -17.37 -6.93
CA TYR A 33 1.07 -18.27 -6.65
C TYR A 33 0.60 -19.71 -6.54
N GLU A 34 1.35 -20.61 -7.17
CA GLU A 34 1.06 -22.05 -7.10
C GLU A 34 1.18 -22.59 -5.68
N GLU A 35 0.43 -23.65 -5.38
CA GLU A 35 0.31 -24.21 -4.03
C GLU A 35 1.67 -24.58 -3.41
N TYR A 36 2.62 -25.06 -4.22
CA TYR A 36 3.95 -25.44 -3.74
C TYR A 36 4.76 -24.26 -3.17
N HIS A 37 4.50 -23.02 -3.59
CA HIS A 37 5.20 -21.85 -3.07
C HIS A 37 4.93 -21.67 -1.57
N TRP A 38 3.72 -22.02 -1.12
CA TRP A 38 3.33 -21.89 0.29
C TRP A 38 4.01 -22.92 1.21
N ASN A 39 4.60 -23.98 0.63
CA ASN A 39 5.42 -24.94 1.36
C ASN A 39 6.86 -24.45 1.57
N ASP A 40 7.29 -23.39 0.88
CA ASP A 40 8.59 -22.77 1.08
C ASP A 40 8.51 -21.70 2.18
N ALA A 41 9.18 -21.95 3.30
CA ALA A 41 9.23 -21.03 4.44
C ALA A 41 9.83 -19.66 4.08
N ASN A 42 10.78 -19.59 3.14
CA ASN A 42 11.38 -18.33 2.71
C ASN A 42 10.40 -17.53 1.87
N PHE A 43 9.65 -18.20 0.98
CA PHE A 43 8.58 -17.58 0.22
C PHE A 43 7.52 -16.98 1.15
N CYS A 44 7.03 -17.76 2.13
CA CYS A 44 6.04 -17.29 3.10
C CYS A 44 6.54 -16.07 3.89
N LYS A 45 7.80 -16.07 4.35
CA LYS A 45 8.41 -14.91 5.02
C LYS A 45 8.48 -13.68 4.11
N ALA A 46 8.86 -13.86 2.85
CA ALA A 46 8.92 -12.77 1.88
C ALA A 46 7.52 -12.21 1.60
N TYR A 47 6.53 -13.07 1.42
CA TYR A 47 5.13 -12.67 1.21
C TYR A 47 4.58 -11.87 2.40
N LEU A 48 4.81 -12.33 3.64
CA LEU A 48 4.41 -11.61 4.84
C LEU A 48 5.11 -10.25 4.96
N SER A 49 6.40 -10.18 4.60
CA SER A 49 7.17 -8.92 4.60
C SER A 49 6.61 -7.93 3.56
N LEU A 50 6.26 -8.43 2.38
CA LEU A 50 5.61 -7.65 1.33
C LEU A 50 4.25 -7.11 1.81
N TYR A 51 3.45 -7.95 2.47
CA TYR A 51 2.15 -7.56 3.03
C TYR A 51 2.31 -6.48 4.11
N ALA A 52 3.30 -6.61 4.99
CA ALA A 52 3.61 -5.61 6.01
C ALA A 52 3.99 -4.26 5.38
N ALA A 53 4.87 -4.27 4.37
CA ALA A 53 5.27 -3.07 3.64
C ALA A 53 4.08 -2.40 2.93
N TYR A 54 3.20 -3.19 2.31
CA TYR A 54 1.95 -2.70 1.72
C TYR A 54 1.06 -1.98 2.73
N ARG A 55 0.84 -2.58 3.91
CA ARG A 55 0.02 -2.00 4.98
C ARG A 55 0.61 -0.70 5.53
N GLU A 56 1.93 -0.66 5.71
CA GLU A 56 2.63 0.55 6.14
C GLU A 56 2.48 1.67 5.10
N MET A 57 2.79 1.36 3.84
CA MET A 57 2.69 2.34 2.76
C MET A 57 1.27 2.84 2.57
N ARG A 58 0.26 1.97 2.68
CA ARG A 58 -1.16 2.32 2.62
C ARG A 58 -1.53 3.32 3.71
N THR A 59 -1.01 3.10 4.92
CA THR A 59 -1.22 3.97 6.08
C THR A 59 -0.58 5.34 5.85
N LEU A 60 0.65 5.37 5.33
CA LEU A 60 1.35 6.61 5.01
C LEU A 60 0.64 7.40 3.91
N ALA A 61 0.12 6.73 2.88
CA ALA A 61 -0.61 7.38 1.79
C ALA A 61 -1.88 8.11 2.27
N LYS A 62 -2.59 7.56 3.27
CA LYS A 62 -3.84 8.13 3.81
C LYS A 62 -3.63 9.28 4.79
N ARG A 63 -2.43 9.46 5.32
CA ARG A 63 -2.13 10.53 6.29
C ARG A 63 -2.04 11.88 5.61
N ASP A 64 -2.53 12.94 6.24
CA ASP A 64 -2.30 14.32 5.83
C ASP A 64 -0.92 14.84 6.32
N VAL A 65 -0.60 16.10 6.02
CA VAL A 65 0.62 16.79 6.49
C VAL A 65 0.82 16.77 8.01
N ARG A 66 -0.25 16.58 8.77
CA ARG A 66 -0.26 16.52 10.25
C ARG A 66 -0.29 15.09 10.77
N GLY A 67 -0.19 14.09 9.89
CA GLY A 67 -0.27 12.68 10.24
C GLY A 67 -1.69 12.18 10.53
N ARG A 68 -2.72 12.99 10.30
CA ARG A 68 -4.13 12.62 10.55
C ARG A 68 -4.68 11.87 9.35
N ILE A 69 -5.57 10.92 9.63
CA ILE A 69 -6.31 10.20 8.60
C ILE A 69 -7.72 10.76 8.57
N ASP A 70 -8.15 11.28 7.42
CA ASP A 70 -9.56 11.65 7.22
C ASP A 70 -10.37 10.36 6.91
N PRO A 71 -11.35 9.98 7.74
CA PRO A 71 -12.20 8.82 7.47
C PRO A 71 -13.05 8.99 6.20
N LYS A 72 -13.29 10.23 5.75
CA LYS A 72 -14.10 10.53 4.56
C LYS A 72 -13.27 10.56 3.27
N ASP A 73 -11.95 10.55 3.37
CA ASP A 73 -11.06 10.51 2.21
C ASP A 73 -11.14 9.14 1.52
N LYS A 74 -11.63 9.16 0.27
CA LYS A 74 -11.79 8.00 -0.62
C LYS A 74 -10.71 7.90 -1.68
N THR A 75 -9.73 8.82 -1.73
CA THR A 75 -8.70 8.88 -2.78
C THR A 75 -7.91 7.58 -2.94
N TRP A 76 -7.83 6.78 -1.89
CA TRP A 76 -7.02 5.56 -1.82
C TRP A 76 -7.84 4.29 -1.56
N LYS A 77 -9.17 4.34 -1.74
CA LYS A 77 -10.08 3.24 -1.38
C LYS A 77 -9.75 1.96 -2.14
N GLU A 78 -9.23 2.06 -3.36
CA GLU A 78 -8.83 0.90 -4.19
C GLU A 78 -7.75 0.02 -3.55
N PHE A 79 -7.02 0.54 -2.57
CA PHE A 79 -5.97 -0.16 -1.82
C PHE A 79 -6.44 -0.62 -0.42
N ASP A 80 -7.72 -0.46 -0.07
CA ASP A 80 -8.23 -0.93 1.22
C ASP A 80 -8.40 -2.45 1.27
N GLU A 81 -8.63 -3.06 0.10
CA GLU A 81 -8.85 -4.49 -0.05
C GLU A 81 -7.70 -5.12 -0.85
N ILE A 82 -7.37 -6.36 -0.52
CA ILE A 82 -6.54 -7.24 -1.35
C ILE A 82 -7.46 -8.38 -1.73
N HIS A 83 -7.68 -8.58 -3.03
CA HIS A 83 -8.54 -9.65 -3.48
C HIS A 83 -7.72 -10.94 -3.53
N ALA A 84 -8.16 -11.94 -2.76
CA ALA A 84 -7.74 -13.30 -3.04
C ALA A 84 -8.29 -13.68 -4.42
N PHE A 85 -7.49 -14.37 -5.22
CA PHE A 85 -8.00 -14.95 -6.47
C PHE A 85 -9.14 -15.92 -6.10
N GLU A 86 -10.35 -15.64 -6.56
CA GLU A 86 -11.45 -16.61 -6.52
C GLU A 86 -11.11 -17.70 -7.56
N ARG A 87 -11.02 -18.95 -7.10
CA ARG A 87 -10.77 -20.13 -7.95
C ARG A 87 -11.97 -20.45 -8.83
#